data_AF-A0A839BJR2-F1
#
_entry.id   AF-A0A839BJR2-F1
#
_cell.length_a   1.000
_cell.length_b   1.000
_cell.length_c   1.000
_cell.angle_alpha   90.00
_cell.angle_beta   90.00
_cell.angle_gamma   90.00
#
_symmetry.space_group_name_H-M   'P 1'
#
loop_
_entity.id
_entity.type
_entity.pdbx_description
1 polymer ?
#
loop_
_entity_poly.entity_id
_entity_poly.type
_entity_poly.pdbx_seq_one_letter_code
_entity_poly.pdbx_strand_id
1 'polypeptide(L)'
;MLSLNFEVPGNPDDYYEVREKEDGTLSYKPNRLKIRGLAKTQCDYFDYISSLGENIHIATLESNDVINEFFENEPEEAQISIYNTLSEEFNAITDTILDKTSELNAQAQQTENVAENIGKVIGAIILIGFIVFILSQIN
;
A
#
# COMPACT_ATOMS: atom_id res chain seq x y z
N MET A 1 -8.44 -18.05 19.98
CA MET A 1 -7.92 -17.12 18.96
C MET A 1 -6.42 -17.20 19.06
N LEU A 2 -5.74 -17.77 18.06
CA LEU A 2 -4.28 -17.65 17.99
C LEU A 2 -4.02 -16.21 17.56
N SER A 3 -3.52 -15.36 18.46
CA SER A 3 -2.95 -14.08 18.04
C SER A 3 -1.75 -14.43 17.15
N LEU A 4 -1.84 -14.12 15.86
CA LEU A 4 -0.70 -14.25 14.99
C LEU A 4 0.16 -13.02 15.29
N ASN A 5 1.16 -13.17 16.15
CA ASN A 5 2.02 -12.05 16.52
C ASN A 5 2.91 -11.69 15.33
N PHE A 6 3.06 -10.39 15.06
CA PHE A 6 4.02 -9.90 14.09
C PHE A 6 5.45 -10.25 14.55
N GLU A 7 6.30 -10.69 13.62
CA GLU A 7 7.70 -11.03 13.89
C GLU A 7 8.62 -10.37 12.87
N VAL A 8 9.74 -9.84 13.33
CA VAL A 8 10.80 -9.30 12.47
C VAL A 8 11.68 -10.47 11.98
N PRO A 9 11.84 -10.68 10.67
CA PRO A 9 12.59 -11.82 10.16
C PRO A 9 14.10 -11.62 10.27
N GLY A 10 14.82 -12.68 10.66
CA GLY A 10 16.29 -12.70 10.70
C GLY A 10 16.87 -12.17 12.00
N ASN A 11 18.10 -11.64 11.93
CA ASN A 11 18.78 -11.04 13.08
C ASN A 11 18.91 -9.51 12.89
N PRO A 12 19.05 -8.72 13.95
CA PRO A 12 19.15 -7.26 13.85
C PRO A 12 20.32 -6.77 12.98
N ASP A 13 21.45 -7.46 13.02
CA ASP A 13 22.65 -7.16 12.23
C ASP A 13 22.50 -7.46 10.72
N ASP A 14 21.45 -8.19 10.30
CA ASP A 14 21.16 -8.36 8.86
C ASP A 14 20.75 -7.05 8.17
N TYR A 15 20.27 -6.07 8.94
CA TYR A 15 19.60 -4.88 8.45
C TYR A 15 20.56 -3.73 8.14
N TYR A 16 21.86 -3.89 8.41
CA TYR A 16 22.86 -2.89 8.10
C TYR A 16 24.24 -3.52 7.83
N GLU A 17 25.11 -2.76 7.18
CA GLU A 17 26.52 -3.08 6.98
C GLU A 17 27.37 -2.14 7.81
N VAL A 18 28.29 -2.69 8.60
CA VAL A 18 29.33 -1.89 9.29
C VAL A 18 30.44 -1.57 8.30
N ARG A 19 30.83 -0.29 8.25
CA ARG A 19 31.90 0.22 7.41
C ARG A 19 32.82 1.11 8.22
N GLU A 20 34.10 0.79 8.22
CA GLU A 20 35.12 1.62 8.83
C GLU A 20 35.46 2.79 7.89
N LYS A 21 35.46 4.01 8.43
CA LYS A 21 35.89 5.23 7.71
C LYS A 21 37.40 5.42 7.85
N GLU A 22 37.96 6.30 7.03
CA GLU A 22 39.40 6.63 7.03
C GLU A 22 39.93 7.17 8.37
N ASP A 23 39.05 7.75 9.20
CA ASP A 23 39.36 8.26 10.54
C ASP A 23 39.23 7.21 11.66
N GLY A 24 38.95 5.94 11.30
CA GLY A 24 38.74 4.85 12.25
C GLY A 24 37.35 4.82 12.90
N THR A 25 36.45 5.74 12.53
CA THR A 25 35.06 5.70 12.99
C THR A 25 34.24 4.68 12.21
N LEU A 26 33.25 4.06 12.87
CA LEU A 26 32.31 3.18 12.21
C LEU A 26 31.18 3.99 11.56
N SER A 27 30.70 3.51 10.42
CA SER A 27 29.47 3.94 9.77
C SER A 27 28.58 2.74 9.52
N TYR A 28 27.28 2.98 9.62
CA TYR A 28 26.27 1.95 9.50
C TYR A 28 25.44 2.24 8.26
N LYS A 29 25.62 1.44 7.22
CA LYS A 29 24.86 1.59 5.99
C LYS A 29 23.64 0.67 6.02
N PRO A 30 22.43 1.16 5.77
CA PRO A 30 21.24 0.32 5.79
C PRO A 30 21.24 -0.72 4.66
N ASN A 31 20.88 -1.96 4.98
CA ASN A 31 20.62 -3.01 4.02
C ASN A 31 19.19 -2.85 3.47
N ARG A 32 19.06 -2.00 2.45
CA ARG A 32 17.77 -1.62 1.87
C ARG A 32 16.92 -2.81 1.41
N LEU A 33 17.53 -3.92 0.98
CA LEU A 33 16.79 -5.11 0.56
C LEU A 33 16.09 -5.79 1.75
N LYS A 34 16.79 -5.95 2.86
CA LYS A 34 16.23 -6.52 4.11
C LYS A 34 15.16 -5.61 4.69
N ILE A 35 15.42 -4.30 4.72
CA ILE A 35 14.48 -3.30 5.23
C ILE A 35 13.20 -3.24 4.38
N ARG A 36 13.31 -3.31 3.06
CA ARG A 36 12.14 -3.45 2.17
C ARG A 36 11.35 -4.72 2.44
N GLY A 37 12.04 -5.82 2.73
CA GLY A 37 11.41 -7.07 3.14
C GLY A 37 10.58 -6.89 4.42
N LEU A 38 11.15 -6.24 5.43
CA LEU A 38 10.45 -5.90 6.68
C LEU A 38 9.22 -5.00 6.44
N ALA A 39 9.38 -3.93 5.65
CA ALA A 39 8.26 -3.06 5.30
C ALA A 39 7.10 -3.84 4.67
N LYS A 40 7.42 -4.72 3.72
CA LYS A 40 6.43 -5.59 3.07
C LYS A 40 5.78 -6.54 4.06
N THR A 41 6.55 -7.20 4.93
CA THR A 41 6.00 -8.09 5.96
C THR A 41 5.02 -7.35 6.88
N GLN A 42 5.31 -6.10 7.25
CA GLN A 42 4.40 -5.29 8.08
C GLN A 42 3.11 -4.92 7.32
N CYS A 43 3.21 -4.57 6.04
CA CYS A 43 2.02 -4.36 5.19
C CYS A 43 1.18 -5.64 5.03
N ASP A 44 1.81 -6.77 4.73
CA ASP A 44 1.13 -8.07 4.58
C ASP A 44 0.44 -8.48 5.89
N TYR A 45 1.04 -8.16 7.05
CA TYR A 45 0.43 -8.33 8.37
C TYR A 45 -0.81 -7.45 8.55
N PHE A 46 -0.76 -6.17 8.17
CA PHE A 46 -1.92 -5.28 8.26
C PHE A 46 -3.06 -5.68 7.33
N ASP A 47 -2.76 -6.14 6.11
CA ASP A 47 -3.76 -6.67 5.20
C ASP A 47 -4.45 -7.90 5.79
N TYR A 48 -3.69 -8.77 6.46
CA TYR A 48 -4.24 -9.92 7.16
C TYR A 48 -5.13 -9.51 8.34
N ILE A 49 -4.67 -8.64 9.23
CA ILE A 49 -5.46 -8.10 10.37
C ILE A 49 -6.75 -7.44 9.87
N SER A 50 -6.66 -6.66 8.78
CA SER A 50 -7.83 -6.06 8.12
C SER A 50 -8.82 -7.13 7.64
N SER A 51 -8.33 -8.22 7.04
CA SER A 51 -9.16 -9.32 6.56
C SER A 51 -9.90 -10.07 7.68
N LEU A 52 -9.36 -10.04 8.91
CA LEU A 52 -10.00 -10.59 10.10
C LEU A 52 -11.05 -9.63 10.71
N GLY A 53 -11.14 -8.39 10.23
CA GLY A 53 -11.98 -7.33 10.80
C GLY A 53 -11.42 -6.77 12.11
N GLU A 54 -10.13 -6.98 12.38
CA GLU A 54 -9.46 -6.51 13.60
C GLU A 54 -8.95 -5.06 13.45
N ASN A 55 -8.56 -4.46 14.58
CA ASN A 55 -8.16 -3.07 14.62
C ASN A 55 -6.70 -2.88 14.14
N ILE A 56 -6.55 -2.44 12.89
CA ILE A 56 -5.25 -2.17 12.27
C ILE A 56 -4.42 -1.17 13.09
N HIS A 57 -5.05 -0.18 13.74
CA HIS A 57 -4.31 0.82 14.52
C HIS A 57 -3.59 0.19 15.73
N ILE A 58 -4.24 -0.76 16.40
CA ILE A 58 -3.61 -1.52 17.50
C ILE A 58 -2.48 -2.38 16.93
N ALA A 59 -2.73 -3.09 15.84
CA ALA A 59 -1.70 -3.90 15.18
C ALA A 59 -0.48 -3.07 14.72
N THR A 60 -0.68 -1.82 14.31
CA THR A 60 0.41 -0.89 13.98
C THR A 60 1.26 -0.56 15.21
N LEU A 61 0.63 -0.25 16.34
CA LEU A 61 1.35 0.03 17.59
C LEU A 61 2.14 -1.20 18.03
N GLU A 62 1.50 -2.37 18.08
CA GLU A 62 2.14 -3.62 18.51
C GLU A 62 3.30 -4.03 17.60
N SER A 63 3.13 -3.94 16.28
CA SER A 63 4.22 -4.27 15.35
C SER A 63 5.37 -3.27 15.42
N ASN A 64 5.11 -1.99 15.68
CA ASN A 64 6.18 -1.01 15.89
C ASN A 64 6.93 -1.28 17.20
N ASP A 65 6.25 -1.67 18.27
CA ASP A 65 6.90 -2.07 19.53
C ASP A 65 7.82 -3.27 19.30
N VAL A 66 7.36 -4.29 18.56
CA VAL A 66 8.20 -5.44 18.19
C VAL A 66 9.41 -5.04 17.36
N ILE A 67 9.27 -4.12 16.39
CA ILE A 67 10.40 -3.62 15.60
C ILE A 67 11.39 -2.86 16.50
N ASN A 68 10.88 -2.05 17.42
CA ASN A 68 11.71 -1.27 18.34
C ASN A 68 12.51 -2.19 19.27
N GLU A 69 11.86 -3.19 19.87
CA GLU A 69 12.50 -4.20 20.72
C GLU A 69 13.54 -5.00 19.92
N PHE A 70 13.26 -5.33 18.65
CA PHE A 70 14.19 -6.08 17.82
C PHE A 70 15.50 -5.34 17.56
N PHE A 71 15.47 -4.02 17.39
CA PHE A 71 16.66 -3.20 17.14
C PHE A 71 17.24 -2.51 18.39
N GLU A 72 16.68 -2.75 19.58
CA GLU A 72 17.00 -1.98 20.79
C GLU A 72 18.50 -2.03 21.17
N ASN A 73 19.16 -3.15 20.88
CA ASN A 73 20.55 -3.42 21.26
C ASN A 73 21.55 -3.05 20.16
N GLU A 74 21.06 -2.58 19.00
CA GLU A 74 21.91 -2.15 17.90
C GLU A 74 22.47 -0.73 18.13
N PRO A 75 23.60 -0.35 17.50
CA PRO A 75 24.14 1.00 17.62
C PRO A 75 23.11 2.06 17.20
N GLU A 76 23.01 3.17 17.93
CA GLU A 76 22.02 4.24 17.68
C GLU A 76 22.06 4.74 16.22
N GLU A 77 23.25 4.92 15.65
CA GLU A 77 23.41 5.32 14.25
C GLU A 77 22.90 4.28 13.24
N ALA A 78 23.01 2.99 13.58
CA ALA A 78 22.43 1.91 12.78
C ALA A 78 20.90 1.94 12.87
N GLN A 79 20.34 2.09 14.08
CA GLN A 79 18.91 2.22 14.31
C GLN A 79 18.33 3.39 13.50
N ILE A 80 18.93 4.59 13.58
CA ILE A 80 18.51 5.77 12.82
C ILE A 80 18.51 5.48 11.31
N SER A 81 19.57 4.84 10.81
CA SER A 81 19.69 4.50 9.39
C SER A 81 18.63 3.50 8.93
N ILE A 82 18.31 2.52 9.78
CA ILE A 82 17.27 1.52 9.54
C ILE A 82 15.90 2.19 9.50
N TYR A 83 15.53 2.97 10.53
CA TYR A 83 14.22 3.63 10.61
C TYR A 83 13.99 4.65 9.49
N ASN A 84 15.00 5.42 9.13
CA ASN A 84 14.91 6.33 7.99
C ASN A 84 14.64 5.57 6.69
N THR A 85 15.38 4.48 6.45
CA THR A 85 15.17 3.66 5.25
C THR A 85 13.81 2.95 5.28
N LEU A 86 13.36 2.52 6.45
CA LEU A 86 12.05 1.88 6.62
C LEU A 86 10.92 2.86 6.26
N SER A 87 11.03 4.12 6.71
CA SER A 87 10.12 5.21 6.34
C SER A 87 10.13 5.48 4.82
N GLU A 88 11.31 5.51 4.18
CA GLU A 88 11.41 5.64 2.73
C GLU A 88 10.68 4.50 1.99
N GLU A 89 10.83 3.25 2.44
CA GLU A 89 10.17 2.10 1.82
C GLU A 89 8.64 2.15 2.03
N PHE A 90 8.14 2.60 3.20
CA PHE A 90 6.70 2.81 3.39
C PHE A 90 6.12 3.90 2.51
N ASN A 91 6.85 5.01 2.32
CA ASN A 91 6.43 6.05 1.39
C ASN A 91 6.34 5.50 -0.04
N ALA A 92 7.36 4.77 -0.50
CA ALA A 92 7.34 4.16 -1.83
C ALA A 92 6.20 3.14 -2.04
N ILE A 93 5.90 2.33 -1.01
CA ILE A 93 4.75 1.42 -1.03
C ILE A 93 3.44 2.21 -1.11
N THR A 94 3.30 3.25 -0.30
CA THR A 94 2.11 4.10 -0.26
C THR A 94 1.87 4.79 -1.61
N ASP A 95 2.93 5.36 -2.20
CA ASP A 95 2.85 5.99 -3.52
C ASP A 95 2.40 4.98 -4.59
N THR A 96 2.91 3.75 -4.55
CA THR A 96 2.49 2.68 -5.45
C THR A 96 1.00 2.33 -5.29
N ILE A 97 0.50 2.30 -4.06
CA ILE A 97 -0.92 2.05 -3.77
C ILE A 97 -1.79 3.21 -4.25
N LEU A 98 -1.35 4.45 -4.05
CA LEU A 98 -2.05 5.65 -4.50
C LEU A 98 -2.14 5.70 -6.04
N ASP A 99 -1.04 5.44 -6.74
CA ASP A 99 -1.00 5.38 -8.20
C ASP A 99 -1.97 4.32 -8.74
N LYS A 100 -1.95 3.12 -8.16
CA LYS A 100 -2.88 2.04 -8.54
C LYS A 100 -4.33 2.39 -8.25
N THR A 101 -4.60 3.07 -7.14
CA THR A 101 -5.94 3.54 -6.79
C THR A 101 -6.44 4.59 -7.77
N SER A 102 -5.57 5.52 -8.17
CA SER A 102 -5.86 6.53 -9.19
C SER A 102 -6.18 5.89 -10.54
N GLU A 103 -5.40 4.90 -10.96
CA GLU A 103 -5.65 4.14 -12.18
C GLU A 103 -7.01 3.43 -12.15
N LEU A 104 -7.33 2.73 -11.05
CA LEU A 104 -8.62 2.07 -10.88
C LEU A 104 -9.80 3.05 -10.94
N ASN A 105 -9.67 4.22 -10.30
CA ASN A 105 -10.70 5.26 -10.35
C ASN A 105 -10.89 5.80 -11.78
N ALA A 106 -9.81 6.02 -12.53
CA ALA A 106 -9.88 6.45 -13.92
C ALA A 106 -10.56 5.39 -14.81
N GLN A 107 -10.26 4.11 -14.60
CA GLN A 107 -10.90 3.00 -15.32
C GLN A 107 -12.40 2.88 -14.98
N ALA A 108 -12.78 3.03 -13.71
CA ALA A 108 -14.16 3.04 -13.28
C ALA A 108 -14.95 4.18 -13.95
N GLN A 109 -14.38 5.40 -13.96
CA GLN A 109 -14.99 6.56 -14.60
C GLN A 109 -15.12 6.41 -16.13
N GLN A 110 -14.12 5.80 -16.79
CA GLN A 110 -14.24 5.46 -18.21
C GLN A 110 -15.38 4.47 -18.47
N THR A 111 -15.51 3.44 -17.62
CA THR A 111 -16.57 2.43 -17.73
C THR A 111 -17.95 3.06 -17.54
N GLU A 112 -18.11 3.96 -16.56
CA GLU A 112 -19.35 4.73 -16.35
C GLU A 112 -19.68 5.60 -17.56
N ASN A 113 -18.72 6.34 -18.11
CA ASN A 113 -18.93 7.19 -19.29
C ASN A 113 -19.37 6.39 -20.53
N VAL A 114 -18.82 5.18 -20.72
CA VAL A 114 -19.24 4.28 -21.80
C VAL A 114 -20.66 3.76 -21.55
N ALA A 115 -20.98 3.33 -20.33
CA ALA A 115 -22.32 2.88 -19.97
C ALA A 115 -23.38 3.99 -20.11
N GLU A 116 -23.06 5.22 -19.70
CA GLU A 116 -23.94 6.38 -19.84
C GLU A 116 -24.17 6.73 -21.32
N ASN A 117 -23.12 6.72 -22.14
CA ASN A 117 -23.24 6.96 -23.58
C ASN A 117 -24.08 5.90 -24.30
N ILE A 118 -23.91 4.62 -23.95
CA ILE A 118 -24.76 3.54 -24.46
C ILE A 118 -26.22 3.75 -24.04
N GLY A 119 -26.47 4.10 -22.78
CA GLY A 119 -27.80 4.41 -22.27
C GLY A 119 -28.47 5.58 -23.01
N LYS A 120 -27.74 6.66 -23.27
CA LYS A 120 -28.23 7.82 -24.05
C LYS A 120 -28.58 7.45 -25.50
N VAL A 121 -27.72 6.67 -26.16
CA VAL A 121 -27.95 6.24 -27.55
C VAL A 121 -29.18 5.33 -27.66
N ILE A 122 -29.30 4.34 -26.77
CA ILE A 122 -30.47 3.44 -26.75
C ILE A 122 -31.75 4.23 -26.44
N GLY A 123 -31.71 5.11 -25.44
CA GLY A 123 -32.85 5.98 -25.09
C GLY A 123 -33.29 6.87 -26.25
N ALA A 124 -32.35 7.44 -27.00
CA ALA A 124 -32.65 8.28 -28.16
C ALA A 124 -33.33 7.49 -29.29
N ILE A 125 -32.88 6.26 -29.58
CA ILE A 125 -33.48 5.41 -30.62
C ILE A 125 -34.94 5.06 -30.28
N ILE A 126 -35.21 4.70 -29.03
CA ILE A 126 -36.57 4.37 -28.56
C ILE A 126 -37.48 5.60 -28.66
N LEU A 127 -37.00 6.77 -28.22
CA LEU A 127 -37.76 8.02 -28.28
C LEU A 127 -38.14 8.40 -29.72
N ILE A 128 -37.18 8.34 -30.65
CA ILE A 128 -37.42 8.63 -32.08
C ILE A 128 -38.44 7.64 -32.65
N GLY A 129 -38.29 6.34 -32.37
CA GLY A 129 -39.24 5.32 -32.80
C GLY A 129 -40.66 5.57 -32.28
N PHE A 130 -40.79 6.00 -31.03
CA PHE A 130 -42.07 6.33 -30.41
C PHE A 130 -42.72 7.56 -31.06
N ILE A 131 -41.94 8.60 -31.35
CA ILE A 131 -42.42 9.81 -32.05
C ILE A 131 -42.91 9.46 -33.47
N VAL A 132 -42.12 8.67 -34.21
CA VAL A 132 -42.50 8.22 -35.56
C VAL A 132 -43.78 7.37 -35.52
N PHE A 133 -43.91 6.51 -34.51
CA PHE A 133 -45.12 5.72 -34.30
C PHE A 133 -46.35 6.58 -34.02
N ILE A 134 -46.25 7.59 -33.14
CA ILE A 134 -47.36 8.52 -32.88
C ILE A 134 -47.74 9.26 -34.16
N LEU A 135 -46.76 9.78 -34.90
CA LEU A 135 -47.01 10.53 -36.13
C LEU A 135 -47.66 9.66 -37.22
N SER A 136 -47.35 8.36 -37.28
CA SER A 136 -47.97 7.43 -38.24
C SER A 136 -49.41 7.03 -37.89
N GLN A 137 -49.85 7.25 -36.65
CA GLN A 137 -51.25 7.05 -36.23
C GLN A 137 -52.13 8.29 -36.42
N ILE A 138 -51.52 9.46 -36.66
CA ILE A 138 -52.22 10.75 -36.81
C ILE A 138 -52.43 11.11 -38.30
N ASN A 139 -51.64 10.53 -39.21
CA ASN A 139 -51.83 10.60 -40.67
C ASN A 139 -52.69 9.44 -41.17
#